data_AF-A0A941MEI1-F1
#
_entry.id   AF-A0A941MEI1-F1
#
_cell.length_a   1.000
_cell.length_b   1.000
_cell.length_c   1.000
_cell.angle_alpha   90.00
_cell.angle_beta   90.00
_cell.angle_gamma   90.00
#
_symmetry.space_group_name_H-M   'P 1'
#
loop_
_entity.id
_entity.type
_entity.pdbx_description
1 polymer ?
#
loop_
_entity_poly.entity_id
_entity_poly.type
_entity_poly.pdbx_seq_one_letter_code
_entity_poly.pdbx_strand_id
1 'polypeptide(L)'
;CNGSVNKDCSTVQALAQCTAMKAKGIEVYTVGFQLGGSKLATNTLSKCATDANHFYNSSTGDALKAAFRDIALKISTLYLSQ
;
A
#
# COMPACT_ATOMS: atom_id res chain seq x y z
N CYS A 1 -6.60 16.21 10.91
CA CYS A 1 -7.91 16.30 10.26
C CYS A 1 -8.77 17.25 11.04
N ASN A 2 -9.06 18.41 10.46
CA ASN A 2 -9.86 19.44 11.10
C ASN A 2 -11.23 19.41 10.40
N GLY A 3 -12.18 18.63 10.93
CA GLY A 3 -13.52 18.48 10.33
C GLY A 3 -14.16 17.08 10.36
N SER A 4 -13.45 16.03 10.81
CA SER A 4 -14.07 14.70 10.99
C SER A 4 -14.96 14.70 12.24
N VAL A 5 -16.25 14.41 12.09
CA VAL A 5 -17.21 14.26 13.21
C VAL A 5 -16.78 13.21 14.24
N ASN A 6 -15.97 12.22 13.81
CA ASN A 6 -15.47 11.13 14.66
C ASN A 6 -13.99 11.31 15.06
N LYS A 7 -13.34 12.46 14.80
CA LYS A 7 -11.88 12.63 14.90
C LYS A 7 -11.03 11.65 14.07
N ASP A 8 -11.65 10.75 13.33
CA ASP A 8 -10.94 9.78 12.48
C ASP A 8 -10.63 10.37 11.10
N CYS A 9 -9.34 10.45 10.79
CA CYS A 9 -8.88 10.64 9.43
C CYS A 9 -8.98 9.32 8.66
N SER A 10 -9.43 9.33 7.41
CA SER A 10 -9.36 8.14 6.55
C SER A 10 -7.93 7.57 6.46
N THR A 11 -6.91 8.44 6.49
CA THR A 11 -5.49 8.03 6.56
C THR A 11 -5.12 7.35 7.88
N VAL A 12 -5.64 7.81 9.01
CA VAL A 12 -5.39 7.21 10.33
C VAL A 12 -6.06 5.84 10.42
N GLN A 13 -7.31 5.73 9.96
CA GLN A 13 -8.01 4.45 9.90
C GLN A 13 -7.30 3.47 8.96
N ALA A 14 -6.90 3.90 7.77
CA ALA A 14 -6.15 3.07 6.83
C ALA A 14 -4.86 2.52 7.49
N LEU A 15 -4.07 3.38 8.13
CA LEU A 15 -2.84 2.95 8.81
C LEU A 15 -3.11 1.98 9.98
N ALA A 16 -4.19 2.20 10.75
CA ALA A 16 -4.59 1.28 11.81
C ALA A 16 -4.94 -0.11 11.25
N GLN A 17 -5.69 -0.16 10.13
CA GLN A 17 -6.01 -1.42 9.45
C GLN A 17 -4.75 -2.11 8.92
N CYS A 18 -3.85 -1.38 8.27
CA CYS A 18 -2.60 -1.96 7.77
C CYS A 18 -1.71 -2.49 8.90
N THR A 19 -1.71 -1.82 10.05
CA THR A 19 -0.99 -2.30 11.24
C THR A 19 -1.60 -3.60 11.77
N ALA A 20 -2.93 -3.70 11.84
CA ALA A 20 -3.61 -4.92 12.26
C ALA A 20 -3.41 -6.09 11.28
N MET A 21 -3.37 -5.82 9.97
CA MET A 21 -3.04 -6.83 8.95
C MET A 21 -1.62 -7.37 9.15
N LYS A 22 -0.64 -6.47 9.27
CA LYS A 22 0.77 -6.86 9.50
C LYS A 22 0.97 -7.64 10.79
N ALA A 23 0.27 -7.27 11.86
CA ALA A 23 0.32 -8.00 13.14
C ALA A 23 -0.19 -9.45 13.03
N LYS A 24 -1.04 -9.75 12.04
CA LYS A 24 -1.51 -11.09 11.72
C LYS A 24 -0.62 -11.85 10.72
N GLY A 25 0.53 -11.29 10.35
CA GLY A 25 1.42 -11.88 9.35
C GLY A 25 0.92 -11.74 7.91
N ILE A 26 -0.03 -10.84 7.64
CA ILE A 26 -0.52 -10.58 6.28
C ILE A 26 0.47 -9.64 5.58
N GLU A 27 0.97 -10.04 4.41
CA GLU A 27 1.74 -9.16 3.53
C GLU A 27 0.82 -8.13 2.85
N VAL A 28 1.13 -6.85 3.02
CA VAL A 28 0.38 -5.72 2.48
C VAL A 28 1.18 -5.07 1.35
N TYR A 29 0.71 -5.25 0.12
CA TYR A 29 1.21 -4.56 -1.07
C TYR A 29 0.38 -3.29 -1.32
N THR A 30 1.04 -2.17 -1.58
CA THR A 30 0.38 -0.88 -1.82
C THR A 30 0.83 -0.28 -3.14
N VAL A 31 -0.13 0.21 -3.94
CA VAL A 31 0.13 0.81 -5.25
C VAL A 31 -0.45 2.23 -5.26
N GLY A 32 0.42 3.23 -5.27
CA GLY A 32 0.05 4.61 -5.48
C GLY A 32 -0.02 4.92 -6.96
N PHE A 33 -1.23 5.19 -7.48
CA PHE A 33 -1.42 5.55 -8.88
C PHE A 33 -1.72 7.05 -9.02
N GLN A 34 -0.93 7.75 -9.85
CA GLN A 34 -1.12 9.18 -10.14
C GLN A 34 -1.34 10.06 -8.88
N LEU A 35 -0.50 9.90 -7.86
CA LEU A 35 -0.64 10.61 -6.57
C LEU A 35 -0.44 12.13 -6.65
N GLY A 36 -0.11 12.70 -7.81
CA GLY A 36 0.03 14.14 -8.02
C GLY A 36 1.06 14.82 -7.10
N GLY A 37 2.06 14.08 -6.61
CA GLY A 37 3.05 14.59 -5.66
C GLY A 37 2.55 14.77 -4.22
N SER A 38 1.36 14.25 -3.88
CA SER A 38 0.81 14.34 -2.53
C SER A 38 1.67 13.56 -1.53
N LYS A 39 2.49 14.29 -0.76
CA LYS A 39 3.33 13.72 0.30
C LYS A 39 2.51 12.93 1.33
N LEU A 40 1.29 13.36 1.62
CA LEU A 40 0.39 12.67 2.55
C LEU A 40 -0.01 11.29 2.00
N ALA A 41 -0.41 11.22 0.73
CA ALA A 41 -0.81 9.96 0.09
C ALA A 41 0.37 9.00 -0.02
N THR A 42 1.54 9.48 -0.50
CA THR A 42 2.76 8.69 -0.59
C THR A 42 3.18 8.14 0.77
N ASN A 43 3.19 8.97 1.82
CA ASN A 43 3.55 8.54 3.17
C ASN A 43 2.55 7.53 3.76
N THR A 44 1.25 7.74 3.51
CA THR A 44 0.20 6.83 4.00
C THR A 44 0.35 5.45 3.36
N LEU A 45 0.54 5.38 2.04
CA LEU A 45 0.71 4.12 1.32
C LEU A 45 2.02 3.42 1.70
N SER A 46 3.13 4.17 1.74
CA SER A 46 4.44 3.64 2.14
C SER A 46 4.44 3.06 3.55
N LYS A 47 3.76 3.70 4.52
CA LYS A 47 3.63 3.18 5.89
C LYS A 47 2.67 1.99 6.00
N CYS A 48 1.68 1.92 5.12
CA CYS A 48 0.73 0.82 5.08
C CYS A 48 1.37 -0.47 4.53
N ALA A 49 2.30 -0.36 3.58
CA ALA A 49 3.03 -1.49 3.03
C ALA A 49 3.75 -2.33 4.10
N THR A 50 4.02 -3.62 3.81
CA THR A 50 4.85 -4.49 4.66
C THR A 50 6.23 -3.89 4.89
N ASP A 51 6.89 -3.51 3.80
CA ASP A 51 8.21 -2.88 3.77
C ASP A 51 8.35 -2.00 2.51
N ALA A 52 9.54 -1.45 2.27
CA ALA A 52 9.81 -0.58 1.13
C ALA A 52 9.66 -1.28 -0.24
N ASN A 53 9.84 -2.60 -0.32
CA ASN A 53 9.69 -3.40 -1.55
C ASN A 53 8.22 -3.73 -1.88
N HIS A 54 7.31 -3.50 -0.92
CA HIS A 54 5.87 -3.68 -1.08
C HIS A 54 5.13 -2.37 -1.40
N PHE A 55 5.86 -1.26 -1.54
CA PHE A 55 5.30 0.01 -1.96
C PHE A 55 5.66 0.32 -3.41
N TYR A 56 4.64 0.49 -4.25
CA TYR A 56 4.78 0.80 -5.67
C TYR A 56 4.24 2.20 -5.91
N ASN A 57 5.04 3.07 -6.53
CA ASN A 57 4.61 4.39 -6.94
C ASN A 57 4.54 4.44 -8.48
N SER A 58 3.33 4.29 -9.02
CA SER A 58 3.07 4.20 -10.45
C SER A 58 2.48 5.51 -10.96
N SER A 59 3.20 6.19 -11.84
CA SER A 59 2.73 7.46 -12.45
C SER A 59 2.03 7.29 -13.79
N THR A 60 2.12 6.10 -14.42
CA THR A 60 1.54 5.80 -15.74
C THR A 60 0.80 4.47 -15.75
N GLY A 61 -0.10 4.27 -16.72
CA GLY A 61 -0.86 3.03 -16.85
C GLY A 61 0.02 1.79 -17.09
N ASP A 62 1.13 1.93 -17.82
CA ASP A 62 2.06 0.82 -18.03
C ASP A 62 2.90 0.53 -16.78
N ALA A 63 3.29 1.56 -16.01
CA ALA A 63 3.92 1.36 -14.70
C ALA A 63 2.95 0.70 -13.70
N LEU A 64 1.64 0.96 -13.82
CA LEU A 64 0.61 0.29 -13.03
C LEU A 64 0.52 -1.20 -13.37
N LYS A 65 0.46 -1.54 -14.67
CA LYS A 65 0.48 -2.94 -15.14
C LYS A 65 1.75 -3.67 -14.70
N ALA A 66 2.90 -3.00 -14.79
CA ALA A 66 4.18 -3.56 -14.35
C ALA A 66 4.19 -3.85 -12.85
N ALA A 67 3.69 -2.93 -12.02
CA ALA A 67 3.57 -3.15 -10.57
C ALA A 67 2.71 -4.38 -10.25
N PHE A 68 1.52 -4.51 -10.86
CA PHE A 68 0.67 -5.67 -10.64
C PHE A 68 1.28 -6.98 -11.15
N ARG A 69 2.03 -6.96 -12.25
CA ARG A 69 2.77 -8.14 -12.73
C ARG A 69 3.86 -8.57 -11.74
N ASP A 70 4.63 -7.62 -11.21
CA ASP A 70 5.66 -7.91 -10.21
C ASP A 70 5.06 -8.54 -8.95
N ILE A 71 3.95 -7.99 -8.46
CA ILE A 71 3.19 -8.55 -7.32
C ILE A 71 2.72 -9.98 -7.63
N ALA A 72 2.17 -10.22 -8.82
CA ALA A 72 1.71 -11.56 -9.23
C ALA A 72 2.85 -12.59 -9.25
N LEU A 73 4.05 -12.19 -9.70
CA LEU A 73 5.23 -13.07 -9.68
C LEU A 73 5.67 -13.37 -8.24
N LYS A 74 5.76 -12.36 -7.37
CA LYS A 74 6.13 -12.53 -5.96
C LYS A 74 5.18 -13.47 -5.21
N ILE A 75 3.87 -13.30 -5.41
CA ILE A 75 2.86 -14.19 -4.82
C ILE A 75 2.99 -15.61 -5.38
N SER A 76 3.22 -15.77 -6.69
CA SER A 76 3.40 -17.08 -7.31
C SER A 76 4.64 -17.81 -6.79
N THR A 77 5.76 -17.10 -6.57
CA THR A 77 6.97 -17.70 -5.98
C THR A 77 6.77 -18.16 -4.55
N LEU A 78 6.02 -17.40 -3.73
CA LEU A 78 5.68 -17.80 -2.37
C LEU A 78 4.84 -19.08 -2.37
N TYR A 79 3.92 -19.22 -3.31
CA TYR A 79 3.06 -20.40 -3.45
C TYR A 79 3.84 -21.66 -3.85
N LEU A 80 4.88 -21.54 -4.67
CA LEU A 80 5.71 -22.68 -5.10
C LEU A 80 6.72 -23.16 -4.04
N SER A 81 6.99 -22.35 -3.01
CA SER A 81 7.97 -22.65 -1.95
C SER A 81 7.38 -23.34 -0.72
N GLN A 82 6.08 -23.62 -0.73
CA GLN A 82 5.35 -24.39 0.30
C GLN A 82 5.03 -25.79 -0.21
#